data_AF-A0A524J7L3-F1
#
_entry.id   AF-A0A524J7L3-F1
#
_cell.length_a   1.000
_cell.length_b   1.000
_cell.length_c   1.000
_cell.angle_alpha   90.00
_cell.angle_beta   90.00
_cell.angle_gamma   90.00
#
_symmetry.space_group_name_H-M   'P 1'
#
loop_
_entity.id
_entity.type
_entity.pdbx_description
1 polymer ?
#
loop_
_entity_poly.entity_id
_entity_poly.type
_entity_poly.pdbx_seq_one_letter_code
_entity_poly.pdbx_strand_id
1 'polypeptide(L)'
;MQITPPGDARPAFEFDIRYIREIVDRQFGPGTGDALIPSGKVVVLNKAPDLDRMDEIILDGEVAGAVRFDIVHGNRFLLKPLSAKILAPLISKSWVIVDDGALDPIRNRKASTLAVGVLQCDPGIRPGDDVLVLDKGRRPVSVGVAKMSAEEMLRPGAKGTAVKTRWVVANEAHEPRDTDVTWDDVLIANSEVLERRVSEAKAFISRVVSDNPLPIAVSYSGGKDSLATLLLVLEAGIRP
;
A
#
# COMPACT_ATOMS: atom_id res chain seq x y z
N MET A 1 -5.10 6.98 -11.07
CA MET A 1 -4.54 5.89 -10.23
C MET A 1 -5.45 4.67 -10.35
N GLN A 2 -4.90 3.47 -10.56
CA GLN A 2 -5.66 2.23 -10.44
C GLN A 2 -5.49 1.71 -9.00
N ILE A 3 -6.55 1.80 -8.21
CA ILE A 3 -6.63 1.16 -6.89
C ILE A 3 -7.34 -0.18 -7.01
N THR A 4 -6.99 -1.13 -6.15
CA THR A 4 -7.64 -2.44 -6.18
C THR A 4 -9.13 -2.31 -5.78
N PRO A 5 -10.09 -2.92 -6.50
CA PRO A 5 -11.49 -2.94 -6.09
C PRO A 5 -11.65 -3.48 -4.66
N PRO A 6 -12.63 -2.99 -3.86
CA PRO A 6 -13.77 -2.16 -4.25
C PRO A 6 -13.46 -0.67 -4.44
N GLY A 7 -12.25 -0.21 -4.12
CA GLY A 7 -11.94 1.21 -4.16
C GLY A 7 -12.58 2.00 -3.02
N ASP A 8 -12.80 1.34 -1.87
CA ASP A 8 -13.32 1.94 -0.64
C ASP A 8 -12.17 2.65 0.10
N ALA A 9 -11.73 3.75 -0.50
CA ALA A 9 -10.60 4.53 -0.04
C ALA A 9 -11.00 5.45 1.13
N ARG A 10 -10.15 5.52 2.15
CA ARG A 10 -10.34 6.38 3.32
C ARG A 10 -9.03 7.05 3.75
N PRO A 11 -9.08 8.20 4.44
CA PRO A 11 -7.93 8.72 5.18
C PRO A 11 -7.37 7.68 6.16
N ALA A 12 -6.05 7.60 6.28
CA ALA A 12 -5.40 6.94 7.41
C ALA A 12 -5.45 7.87 8.63
N PHE A 13 -5.90 7.36 9.76
CA PHE A 13 -5.82 8.08 11.03
C PHE A 13 -4.49 7.83 11.73
N GLU A 14 -4.24 8.58 12.81
CA GLU A 14 -2.97 8.51 13.55
C GLU A 14 -2.64 7.08 14.01
N PHE A 15 -3.64 6.34 14.49
CA PHE A 15 -3.46 4.95 14.88
C PHE A 15 -3.06 4.07 13.68
N ASP A 16 -3.71 4.25 12.51
CA ASP A 16 -3.38 3.48 11.32
C ASP A 16 -1.92 3.72 10.91
N ILE A 17 -1.50 4.99 10.89
CA ILE A 17 -0.13 5.39 10.51
C ILE A 17 0.88 4.74 11.47
N ARG A 18 0.67 4.90 12.79
CA ARG A 18 1.55 4.32 13.81
C ARG A 18 1.63 2.80 13.66
N TYR A 19 0.49 2.16 13.47
CA TYR A 19 0.41 0.71 13.32
C TYR A 19 1.16 0.18 12.09
N ILE A 20 1.01 0.86 10.96
CA ILE A 20 1.74 0.52 9.73
C ILE A 20 3.24 0.68 9.93
N ARG A 21 3.68 1.80 10.53
CA ARG A 21 5.11 2.05 10.80
C ARG A 21 5.73 0.95 11.65
N GLU A 22 5.04 0.54 12.73
CA GLU A 22 5.49 -0.55 13.61
C GLU A 22 5.63 -1.89 12.87
N ILE A 23 4.70 -2.21 11.97
CA ILE A 23 4.78 -3.45 11.16
C ILE A 23 6.00 -3.41 10.23
N VAL A 24 6.18 -2.28 9.54
CA VAL A 24 7.29 -2.09 8.59
C VAL A 24 8.63 -2.17 9.33
N ASP A 25 8.76 -1.49 10.46
CA ASP A 25 9.97 -1.55 11.31
C ASP A 25 10.29 -2.95 11.79
N ARG A 26 9.26 -3.70 12.21
CA ARG A 26 9.44 -5.08 12.67
C ARG A 26 10.02 -5.96 11.56
N GLN A 27 9.51 -5.83 10.33
CA GLN A 27 9.87 -6.69 9.19
C GLN A 27 11.18 -6.29 8.48
N PHE A 28 11.46 -4.99 8.36
CA PHE A 28 12.54 -4.48 7.51
C PHE A 28 13.65 -3.78 8.28
N GLY A 29 13.44 -3.50 9.57
CA GLY A 29 14.42 -2.91 10.47
C GLY A 29 13.98 -1.56 11.02
N PRO A 30 14.55 -1.10 12.15
CA PRO A 30 14.16 0.16 12.79
C PRO A 30 14.30 1.36 11.84
N GLY A 31 13.34 2.29 11.90
CA GLY A 31 13.33 3.51 11.10
C GLY A 31 12.82 3.35 9.66
N THR A 32 12.49 2.14 9.24
CA THR A 32 11.89 1.88 7.92
C THR A 32 10.43 2.33 7.85
N GLY A 33 9.68 2.23 8.95
CA GLY A 33 8.32 2.72 9.06
C GLY A 33 8.23 4.23 8.89
N ASP A 34 9.02 4.99 9.67
CA ASP A 34 9.06 6.45 9.58
C ASP A 34 9.59 6.93 8.21
N ALA A 35 10.53 6.20 7.61
CA ALA A 35 10.97 6.49 6.25
C ALA A 35 9.86 6.26 5.21
N LEU A 36 9.10 5.17 5.33
CA LEU A 36 7.99 4.87 4.44
C LEU A 36 6.89 5.92 4.54
N ILE A 37 6.49 6.26 5.76
CA ILE A 37 5.42 7.23 6.02
C ILE A 37 5.98 8.32 6.93
N PRO A 38 6.60 9.38 6.40
CA PRO A 38 7.03 10.52 7.20
C PRO A 38 5.87 11.20 7.93
N SER A 39 6.17 11.93 9.00
CA SER A 39 5.16 12.67 9.75
C SER A 39 4.55 13.79 8.90
N GLY A 40 3.24 14.01 9.05
CA GLY A 40 2.51 15.03 8.29
C GLY A 40 2.12 14.61 6.86
N LYS A 41 2.61 13.47 6.35
CA LYS A 41 2.27 13.01 5.01
C LYS A 41 0.81 12.57 4.92
N VAL A 42 0.13 12.98 3.85
CA VAL A 42 -1.21 12.47 3.52
C VAL A 42 -1.12 10.99 3.16
N VAL A 43 -1.87 10.17 3.86
CA VAL A 43 -1.96 8.72 3.62
C VAL A 43 -3.41 8.35 3.38
N VAL A 44 -3.63 7.62 2.29
CA VAL A 44 -4.93 7.03 1.97
C VAL A 44 -4.80 5.52 2.09
N LEU A 45 -5.78 4.89 2.72
CA LEU A 45 -5.92 3.45 2.80
C LEU A 45 -7.03 3.00 1.89
N ASN A 46 -6.82 1.90 1.17
CA ASN A 46 -7.84 1.29 0.34
C ASN A 46 -8.00 -0.18 0.74
N LYS A 47 -9.22 -0.57 1.11
CA LYS A 47 -9.52 -1.98 1.37
C LYS A 47 -9.32 -2.77 0.09
N ALA A 48 -8.59 -3.88 0.18
CA ALA A 48 -8.34 -4.77 -0.95
C ALA A 48 -8.70 -6.23 -0.60
N PRO A 49 -9.02 -7.07 -1.60
CA PRO A 49 -9.39 -8.46 -1.37
C PRO A 49 -8.15 -9.29 -1.02
N ASP A 50 -8.23 -10.04 0.08
CA ASP A 50 -7.31 -11.12 0.44
C ASP A 50 -8.12 -12.18 1.22
N LEU A 51 -7.47 -13.25 1.68
CA LEU A 51 -8.10 -14.28 2.52
C LEU A 51 -8.76 -13.68 3.78
N ASP A 52 -8.15 -12.62 4.31
CA ASP A 52 -8.62 -11.83 5.44
C ASP A 52 -8.41 -10.33 5.12
N ARG A 53 -8.39 -9.47 6.14
CA ARG A 53 -8.22 -8.03 6.01
C ARG A 53 -6.90 -7.70 5.30
N MET A 54 -7.01 -6.92 4.24
CA MET A 54 -5.88 -6.27 3.58
C MET A 54 -6.23 -4.81 3.27
N ASP A 55 -5.33 -3.91 3.65
CA ASP A 55 -5.42 -2.48 3.38
C ASP A 55 -4.19 -2.05 2.56
N GLU A 56 -4.41 -1.62 1.32
CA GLU A 56 -3.39 -0.95 0.51
C GLU A 56 -3.08 0.43 1.08
N ILE A 57 -1.80 0.78 1.06
CA ILE A 57 -1.29 2.06 1.56
C ILE A 57 -0.91 2.89 0.35
N ILE A 58 -1.53 4.05 0.22
CA ILE A 58 -1.38 4.96 -0.90
C ILE A 58 -0.69 6.23 -0.41
N LEU A 59 0.44 6.55 -1.05
CA LEU A 59 1.24 7.75 -0.80
C LEU A 59 1.44 8.45 -2.14
N ASP A 60 1.23 9.77 -2.18
CA ASP A 60 1.43 10.62 -3.36
C ASP A 60 0.72 10.11 -4.64
N GLY A 61 -0.40 9.39 -4.48
CA GLY A 61 -1.17 8.82 -5.59
C GLY A 61 -0.61 7.50 -6.16
N GLU A 62 0.32 6.85 -5.47
CA GLU A 62 0.86 5.54 -5.81
C GLU A 62 0.73 4.55 -4.63
N VAL A 63 0.52 3.26 -4.94
CA VAL A 63 0.45 2.21 -3.91
C VAL A 63 1.85 1.93 -3.37
N ALA A 64 2.12 2.41 -2.17
CA ALA A 64 3.38 2.23 -1.48
C ALA A 64 3.58 0.80 -0.96
N GLY A 65 2.50 0.13 -0.60
CA GLY A 65 2.51 -1.22 -0.04
C GLY A 65 1.10 -1.66 0.35
N ALA A 66 0.99 -2.77 1.07
CA ALA A 66 -0.25 -3.16 1.71
C ALA A 66 0.02 -3.86 3.03
N VAL A 67 -0.82 -3.63 4.04
CA VAL A 67 -0.82 -4.45 5.26
C VAL A 67 -1.91 -5.49 5.10
N ARG A 68 -1.56 -6.76 5.28
CA ARG A 68 -2.50 -7.87 5.31
C ARG A 68 -2.40 -8.64 6.60
N PHE A 69 -3.52 -9.23 7.02
CA PHE A 69 -3.54 -10.18 8.12
C PHE A 69 -3.20 -11.59 7.62
N ASP A 70 -2.16 -12.19 8.21
CA ASP A 70 -1.82 -13.60 8.03
C ASP A 70 -2.21 -14.36 9.31
N ILE A 71 -2.93 -15.47 9.16
CA ILE A 71 -3.46 -16.25 10.30
C ILE A 71 -2.34 -16.78 11.22
N VAL A 72 -1.17 -17.09 10.65
CA VAL A 72 -0.06 -17.72 11.38
C VAL A 72 0.89 -16.67 11.95
N HIS A 73 1.16 -15.60 11.20
CA HIS A 73 2.20 -14.62 11.54
C HIS A 73 1.64 -13.27 11.97
N GLY A 74 0.32 -13.11 12.00
CA GLY A 74 -0.35 -11.84 12.25
C GLY A 74 -0.19 -10.86 11.09
N ASN A 75 -0.24 -9.56 11.38
CA ASN A 75 -0.17 -8.54 10.35
C ASN A 75 1.22 -8.44 9.70
N ARG A 76 1.23 -8.47 8.37
CA ARG A 76 2.43 -8.39 7.53
C ARG A 76 2.26 -7.30 6.47
N PHE A 77 3.30 -6.54 6.26
CA PHE A 77 3.47 -5.59 5.18
C PHE A 77 4.00 -6.30 3.93
N LEU A 78 3.28 -6.09 2.83
CA LEU A 78 3.62 -6.47 1.47
C LEU A 78 4.40 -5.34 0.80
N LEU A 79 5.68 -5.58 0.57
CA LEU A 79 6.56 -4.70 -0.19
C LEU A 79 6.05 -4.50 -1.64
N LYS A 80 6.01 -3.24 -2.08
CA LYS A 80 5.77 -2.82 -3.47
C LYS A 80 6.95 -1.97 -3.98
N PRO A 81 7.10 -1.77 -5.30
CA PRO A 81 8.23 -1.05 -5.87
C PRO A 81 8.52 0.33 -5.26
N LEU A 82 7.49 1.12 -4.93
CA LEU A 82 7.67 2.43 -4.27
C LEU A 82 8.32 2.27 -2.88
N SER A 83 7.75 1.45 -2.00
CA SER A 83 8.37 1.17 -0.68
C SER A 83 9.78 0.60 -0.80
N ALA A 84 10.04 -0.27 -1.80
CA ALA A 84 11.37 -0.84 -2.00
C ALA A 84 12.45 0.24 -2.19
N LYS A 85 12.12 1.31 -2.92
CA LYS A 85 13.03 2.45 -3.13
C LYS A 85 13.26 3.23 -1.86
N ILE A 86 12.20 3.52 -1.12
CA ILE A 86 12.27 4.26 0.15
C ILE A 86 13.10 3.48 1.18
N LEU A 87 12.90 2.17 1.25
CA LEU A 87 13.46 1.33 2.29
C LEU A 87 14.90 0.89 2.00
N ALA A 88 15.32 0.78 0.73
CA ALA A 88 16.64 0.25 0.35
C ALA A 88 17.84 0.86 1.09
N PRO A 89 17.90 2.18 1.37
CA PRO A 89 19.01 2.78 2.10
C PRO A 89 19.07 2.40 3.59
N LEU A 90 17.92 2.10 4.20
CA LEU A 90 17.76 1.89 5.65
C LEU A 90 17.52 0.43 6.03
N ILE A 91 17.22 -0.42 5.06
CA ILE A 91 16.82 -1.80 5.29
C ILE A 91 17.95 -2.59 6.00
N SER A 92 17.61 -3.14 7.15
CA SER A 92 18.52 -3.97 7.96
C SER A 92 18.08 -5.42 8.06
N LYS A 93 16.81 -5.73 7.73
CA LYS A 93 16.22 -7.07 7.73
C LYS A 93 15.55 -7.39 6.41
N SER A 94 15.39 -8.68 6.11
CA SER A 94 14.65 -9.19 4.94
C SER A 94 15.17 -8.66 3.60
N TRP A 95 16.49 -8.68 3.40
CA TRP A 95 17.15 -8.26 2.16
C TRP A 95 18.07 -9.33 1.58
N VAL A 96 18.25 -9.31 0.25
CA VAL A 96 19.15 -10.20 -0.50
C VAL A 96 19.95 -9.37 -1.51
N ILE A 97 21.27 -9.53 -1.55
CA ILE A 97 22.14 -8.93 -2.57
C ILE A 97 22.49 -10.00 -3.61
N VAL A 98 22.30 -9.66 -4.89
CA VAL A 98 22.56 -10.56 -6.02
C VAL A 98 23.76 -10.14 -6.86
N ASP A 99 24.29 -11.09 -7.63
CA ASP A 99 25.34 -10.83 -8.62
C ASP A 99 24.81 -10.15 -9.90
N ASP A 100 25.72 -9.64 -10.72
CA ASP A 100 25.38 -8.85 -11.91
C ASP A 100 24.67 -9.70 -12.99
N GLY A 101 24.97 -11.00 -13.07
CA GLY A 101 24.34 -11.95 -13.99
C GLY A 101 22.87 -12.23 -13.66
N ALA A 102 22.43 -12.01 -12.41
CA ALA A 102 21.04 -12.12 -12.02
C ALA A 102 20.19 -10.90 -12.42
N LEU A 103 20.81 -9.74 -12.68
CA LEU A 103 20.10 -8.47 -12.87
C LEU A 103 19.23 -8.45 -14.14
N ASP A 104 19.76 -8.86 -15.29
CA ASP A 104 19.01 -8.88 -16.56
C ASP A 104 17.80 -9.83 -16.53
N PRO A 105 17.95 -11.10 -16.10
CA PRO A 105 16.82 -12.02 -15.95
C PRO A 105 15.72 -11.47 -15.04
N ILE A 106 16.08 -10.85 -13.92
CA ILE A 106 15.09 -10.31 -12.97
C ILE A 106 14.40 -9.09 -13.58
N ARG A 107 15.16 -8.11 -14.07
CA ARG A 107 14.61 -6.83 -14.53
C ARG A 107 13.78 -6.95 -15.81
N ASN A 108 14.28 -7.67 -16.80
CA ASN A 108 13.69 -7.68 -18.14
C ASN A 108 12.77 -8.88 -18.37
N ARG A 109 13.01 -10.01 -17.68
CA ARG A 109 12.20 -11.23 -17.85
C ARG A 109 11.31 -11.53 -16.65
N LYS A 110 11.29 -10.67 -15.63
CA LYS A 110 10.58 -10.88 -14.36
C LYS A 110 10.91 -12.24 -13.73
N ALA A 111 12.13 -12.73 -13.95
CA ALA A 111 12.55 -14.02 -13.42
C ALA A 111 12.64 -13.99 -11.89
N SER A 112 12.54 -15.17 -11.27
CA SER A 112 12.82 -15.33 -9.85
C SER A 112 14.32 -15.30 -9.58
N THR A 113 14.72 -14.83 -8.40
CA THR A 113 16.11 -14.87 -7.96
C THR A 113 16.48 -16.30 -7.61
N LEU A 114 17.49 -16.84 -8.29
CA LEU A 114 18.03 -18.17 -8.01
C LEU A 114 19.11 -18.10 -6.94
N ALA A 115 19.24 -19.16 -6.14
CA ALA A 115 20.24 -19.24 -5.07
C ALA A 115 21.68 -19.05 -5.58
N VAL A 116 22.00 -19.58 -6.78
CA VAL A 116 23.31 -19.43 -7.42
C VAL A 116 23.72 -17.96 -7.65
N GLY A 117 22.76 -17.05 -7.71
CA GLY A 117 23.02 -15.63 -7.89
C GLY A 117 22.94 -14.80 -6.62
N VAL A 118 22.75 -15.43 -5.45
CA VAL A 118 22.74 -14.75 -4.16
C VAL A 118 24.17 -14.61 -3.65
N LEU A 119 24.62 -13.38 -3.43
CA LEU A 119 25.94 -13.09 -2.88
C LEU A 119 25.92 -12.97 -1.36
N GLN A 120 24.91 -12.25 -0.85
CA GLN A 120 24.72 -11.98 0.58
C GLN A 120 23.23 -11.85 0.87
N CYS A 121 22.82 -12.12 2.11
CA CYS A 121 21.45 -11.90 2.54
C CYS A 121 21.38 -11.69 4.06
N ASP A 122 20.24 -11.17 4.53
CA ASP A 122 19.95 -11.13 5.96
C ASP A 122 19.86 -12.56 6.54
N PRO A 123 20.67 -12.91 7.56
CA PRO A 123 20.64 -14.23 8.21
C PRO A 123 19.28 -14.58 8.85
N GLY A 124 18.45 -13.57 9.12
CA GLY A 124 17.11 -13.73 9.67
C GLY A 124 16.08 -14.30 8.69
N ILE A 125 16.36 -14.30 7.38
CA ILE A 125 15.37 -14.69 6.36
C ILE A 125 14.91 -16.14 6.54
N ARG A 126 13.59 -16.33 6.52
CA ARG A 126 12.92 -17.63 6.49
C ARG A 126 12.02 -17.76 5.25
N PRO A 127 11.74 -18.99 4.79
CA PRO A 127 10.77 -19.21 3.73
C PRO A 127 9.41 -18.57 4.07
N GLY A 128 8.83 -17.84 3.13
CA GLY A 128 7.60 -17.07 3.32
C GLY A 128 7.82 -15.59 3.62
N ASP A 129 9.05 -15.16 3.93
CA ASP A 129 9.32 -13.76 4.19
C ASP A 129 9.23 -12.86 2.96
N ASP A 130 8.71 -11.66 3.16
CA ASP A 130 8.71 -10.60 2.15
C ASP A 130 10.12 -10.02 2.10
N VAL A 131 10.77 -10.11 0.94
CA VAL A 131 12.20 -9.80 0.79
C VAL A 131 12.42 -8.75 -0.28
N LEU A 132 13.32 -7.81 0.01
CA LEU A 132 13.86 -6.85 -0.96
C LEU A 132 15.15 -7.40 -1.59
N VAL A 133 15.16 -7.54 -2.91
CA VAL A 133 16.34 -7.92 -3.68
C VAL A 133 17.07 -6.66 -4.14
N LEU A 134 18.37 -6.60 -3.86
CA LEU A 134 19.27 -5.49 -4.11
C LEU A 134 20.41 -5.92 -5.03
N ASP A 135 21.00 -4.98 -5.75
CA ASP A 135 22.29 -5.18 -6.41
C ASP A 135 23.46 -4.94 -5.43
N LYS A 136 24.70 -5.11 -5.91
CA LYS A 136 25.92 -4.87 -5.12
C LYS A 136 26.04 -3.44 -4.58
N GLY A 137 25.46 -2.46 -5.26
CA GLY A 137 25.38 -1.07 -4.83
C GLY A 137 24.21 -0.77 -3.90
N ARG A 138 23.53 -1.82 -3.39
CA ARG A 138 22.31 -1.74 -2.58
C ARG A 138 21.15 -1.00 -3.27
N ARG A 139 21.13 -0.95 -4.60
CA ARG A 139 20.00 -0.41 -5.34
C ARG A 139 18.92 -1.49 -5.48
N PRO A 140 17.64 -1.14 -5.29
CA PRO A 140 16.56 -2.11 -5.39
C PRO A 140 16.41 -2.65 -6.81
N VAL A 141 16.20 -3.97 -6.91
CA VAL A 141 16.06 -4.71 -8.17
C VAL A 141 14.66 -5.30 -8.29
N SER A 142 14.21 -6.00 -7.25
CA SER A 142 12.89 -6.60 -7.19
C SER A 142 12.43 -6.79 -5.75
N VAL A 143 11.14 -7.03 -5.57
CA VAL A 143 10.55 -7.47 -4.30
C VAL A 143 9.85 -8.80 -4.51
N GLY A 144 9.90 -9.67 -3.51
CA GLY A 144 9.40 -11.03 -3.64
C GLY A 144 9.23 -11.74 -2.32
N VAL A 145 9.05 -13.05 -2.41
CA VAL A 145 8.89 -13.94 -1.25
C VAL A 145 10.04 -14.92 -1.21
N ALA A 146 10.71 -15.01 -0.06
CA ALA A 146 11.71 -16.03 0.20
C ALA A 146 11.12 -17.44 0.03
N LYS A 147 11.82 -18.29 -0.71
CA LYS A 147 11.54 -19.71 -0.88
C LYS A 147 12.60 -20.59 -0.22
N MET A 148 13.66 -19.96 0.27
CA MET A 148 14.75 -20.57 1.03
C MET A 148 15.01 -19.71 2.27
N SER A 149 15.58 -20.33 3.30
CA SER A 149 16.22 -19.62 4.41
C SER A 149 17.56 -19.03 3.98
N ALA A 150 18.09 -18.09 4.76
CA ALA A 150 19.42 -17.52 4.50
C ALA A 150 20.54 -18.58 4.43
N GLU A 151 20.47 -19.59 5.31
CA GLU A 151 21.45 -20.68 5.34
C GLU A 151 21.41 -21.51 4.04
N GLU A 152 20.22 -21.81 3.53
CA GLU A 152 20.04 -22.55 2.28
C GLU A 152 20.50 -21.73 1.07
N MET A 153 20.22 -20.42 1.04
CA MET A 153 20.64 -19.52 -0.04
C MET A 153 22.16 -19.44 -0.17
N LEU A 154 22.88 -19.39 0.97
CA LEU A 154 24.33 -19.21 1.02
C LEU A 154 25.12 -20.52 1.03
N ARG A 155 24.44 -21.67 1.01
CA ARG A 155 25.10 -22.99 0.99
C ARG A 155 25.91 -23.16 -0.30
N PRO A 156 27.17 -23.64 -0.24
CA PRO A 156 27.95 -23.94 -1.45
C PRO A 156 27.20 -24.88 -2.40
N GLY A 157 27.06 -24.47 -3.66
CA GLY A 157 26.34 -25.24 -4.68
C GLY A 157 24.82 -25.21 -4.57
N ALA A 158 24.24 -24.30 -3.77
CA ALA A 158 22.80 -24.10 -3.68
C ALA A 158 22.18 -23.84 -5.07
N LYS A 159 21.08 -24.53 -5.37
CA LYS A 159 20.34 -24.43 -6.63
C LYS A 159 18.85 -24.28 -6.34
N GLY A 160 18.14 -23.66 -7.28
CA GLY A 160 16.70 -23.45 -7.18
C GLY A 160 16.34 -22.00 -6.88
N THR A 161 15.05 -21.75 -6.71
CA THR A 161 14.51 -20.40 -6.46
C THR A 161 14.77 -20.00 -5.01
N ALA A 162 15.57 -18.97 -4.80
CA ALA A 162 15.79 -18.36 -3.49
C ALA A 162 14.68 -17.36 -3.15
N VAL A 163 14.34 -16.48 -4.10
CA VAL A 163 13.27 -15.49 -3.93
C VAL A 163 12.35 -15.54 -5.15
N LYS A 164 11.07 -15.80 -4.92
CA LYS A 164 10.04 -15.71 -5.96
C LYS A 164 9.68 -14.24 -6.17
N THR A 165 10.06 -13.68 -7.31
CA THR A 165 9.77 -12.28 -7.68
C THR A 165 8.27 -12.06 -7.78
N ARG A 166 7.76 -11.01 -7.13
CA ARG A 166 6.39 -10.51 -7.29
C ARG A 166 6.35 -9.26 -8.16
N TRP A 167 7.24 -8.31 -7.89
CA TRP A 167 7.36 -7.07 -8.64
C TRP A 167 8.82 -6.72 -8.89
N VAL A 168 9.11 -6.23 -10.10
CA VAL A 168 10.40 -5.66 -10.45
C VAL A 168 10.40 -4.19 -10.05
N VAL A 169 11.50 -3.70 -9.52
CA VAL A 169 11.69 -2.28 -9.22
C VAL A 169 12.39 -1.65 -10.41
N ALA A 170 11.66 -0.82 -11.16
CA ALA A 170 12.23 -0.07 -12.28
C ALA A 170 13.21 0.98 -11.77
N ASN A 171 14.32 1.17 -12.49
CA ASN A 171 15.30 2.22 -12.15
C ASN A 171 14.62 3.60 -12.11
N GLU A 172 13.69 3.87 -13.05
CA GLU A 172 13.01 5.15 -13.24
C GLU A 172 11.71 5.34 -12.44
N ALA A 173 11.30 4.39 -11.59
CA ALA A 173 10.08 4.61 -10.79
C ALA A 173 10.20 5.93 -9.99
N HIS A 174 9.10 6.68 -9.86
CA HIS A 174 9.12 8.00 -9.22
C HIS A 174 9.76 7.92 -7.84
N GLU A 175 10.70 8.81 -7.57
CA GLU A 175 11.13 9.04 -6.20
C GLU A 175 9.94 9.59 -5.40
N PRO A 176 9.82 9.24 -4.11
CA PRO A 176 8.79 9.80 -3.25
C PRO A 176 8.86 11.32 -3.34
N ARG A 177 7.71 11.96 -3.55
CA ARG A 177 7.68 13.41 -3.61
C ARG A 177 7.88 13.95 -2.20
N ASP A 178 8.91 14.77 -2.04
CA ASP A 178 9.09 15.57 -0.83
C ASP A 178 8.22 16.81 -0.99
N THR A 179 6.95 16.68 -0.62
CA THR A 179 5.96 17.73 -0.76
C THR A 179 5.16 17.84 0.53
N ASP A 180 5.05 19.05 1.05
CA ASP A 180 4.23 19.41 2.21
C ASP A 180 2.72 19.45 1.84
N VAL A 181 2.22 18.41 1.17
CA VAL A 181 0.80 18.31 0.81
C VAL A 181 -0.01 18.05 2.06
N THR A 182 -1.01 18.89 2.28
CA THR A 182 -1.95 18.80 3.39
C THR A 182 -3.28 18.20 2.95
N TRP A 183 -4.15 17.88 3.92
CA TRP A 183 -5.53 17.50 3.60
C TRP A 183 -6.32 18.65 2.97
N ASP A 184 -6.01 19.91 3.27
CA ASP A 184 -6.66 21.06 2.64
C ASP A 184 -6.34 21.10 1.14
N ASP A 185 -5.09 20.84 0.76
CA ASP A 185 -4.69 20.75 -0.65
C ASP A 185 -5.43 19.62 -1.38
N VAL A 186 -5.59 18.46 -0.71
CA VAL A 186 -6.35 17.33 -1.24
C VAL A 186 -7.81 17.71 -1.45
N LEU A 187 -8.42 18.41 -0.49
CA LEU A 187 -9.82 18.85 -0.58
C LEU A 187 -10.00 19.88 -1.71
N ILE A 188 -9.12 20.87 -1.81
CA ILE A 188 -9.14 21.89 -2.87
C ILE A 188 -9.02 21.22 -4.24
N ALA A 189 -8.07 20.30 -4.40
CA ALA A 189 -7.86 19.58 -5.66
C ALA A 189 -9.06 18.72 -6.10
N ASN A 190 -9.91 18.30 -5.15
CA ASN A 190 -11.09 17.48 -5.42
C ASN A 190 -12.42 18.24 -5.34
N SER A 191 -12.39 19.55 -5.04
CA SER A 191 -13.57 20.38 -4.78
C SER A 191 -14.61 20.32 -5.91
N GLU A 192 -14.21 20.57 -7.15
CA GLU A 192 -15.10 20.55 -8.32
C GLU A 192 -15.83 19.20 -8.48
N VAL A 193 -15.11 18.09 -8.28
CA VAL A 193 -15.70 16.74 -8.39
C VAL A 193 -16.69 16.49 -7.24
N LEU A 194 -16.35 16.95 -6.03
CA LEU A 194 -17.22 16.82 -4.87
C LEU A 194 -18.51 17.66 -5.05
N GLU A 195 -18.38 18.92 -5.46
CA GLU A 195 -19.52 19.81 -5.72
C GLU A 195 -20.46 19.26 -6.79
N ARG A 196 -19.91 18.69 -7.86
CA ARG A 196 -20.71 18.02 -8.90
C ARG A 196 -21.49 16.84 -8.31
N ARG A 197 -20.84 15.96 -7.54
CA ARG A 197 -21.50 14.81 -6.89
C ARG A 197 -22.59 15.24 -5.91
N VAL A 198 -22.34 16.29 -5.13
CA VAL A 198 -23.34 16.89 -4.23
C VAL A 198 -24.54 17.40 -5.03
N SER A 199 -24.30 18.11 -6.13
CA SER A 199 -25.36 18.63 -7.00
C SER A 199 -26.21 17.52 -7.62
N GLU A 200 -25.56 16.47 -8.14
CA GLU A 200 -26.23 15.28 -8.69
C GLU A 200 -27.08 14.57 -7.63
N ALA A 201 -26.53 14.39 -6.42
CA ALA A 201 -27.25 13.77 -5.30
C ALA A 201 -28.48 14.59 -4.88
N LYS A 202 -28.36 15.91 -4.77
CA LYS A 202 -29.49 16.81 -4.45
C LYS A 202 -30.59 16.77 -5.51
N ALA A 203 -30.21 16.74 -6.79
CA ALA A 203 -31.17 16.60 -7.89
C ALA A 203 -31.89 15.24 -7.85
N PHE A 204 -31.17 14.16 -7.53
CA PHE A 204 -31.74 12.84 -7.35
C PHE A 204 -32.73 12.81 -6.18
N ILE A 205 -32.35 13.32 -5.00
CA ILE A 205 -33.22 13.39 -3.82
C ILE A 205 -34.50 14.17 -4.13
N SER A 206 -34.37 15.35 -4.76
CA SER A 206 -35.53 16.20 -5.10
C SER A 206 -36.51 15.49 -6.04
N ARG A 207 -35.99 14.71 -7.00
CA ARG A 207 -36.80 13.90 -7.92
C ARG A 207 -37.53 12.78 -7.17
N VAL A 208 -36.81 12.03 -6.33
CA VAL A 208 -37.39 10.92 -5.55
C VAL A 208 -38.54 11.41 -4.67
N VAL A 209 -38.38 12.56 -4.01
CA VAL A 209 -39.44 13.18 -3.19
C VAL A 209 -40.63 13.62 -4.04
N SER A 210 -40.40 14.22 -5.20
CA SER A 210 -41.48 14.67 -6.09
C SER A 210 -42.28 13.51 -6.67
N ASP A 211 -41.60 12.42 -7.05
CA ASP A 211 -42.22 11.23 -7.67
C ASP A 211 -42.98 10.38 -6.64
N ASN A 212 -42.71 10.55 -5.34
CA ASN A 212 -43.28 9.76 -4.26
C ASN A 212 -43.85 10.68 -3.16
N PRO A 213 -45.13 11.12 -3.27
CA PRO A 213 -45.76 12.03 -2.30
C PRO A 213 -46.15 11.29 -1.00
N LEU A 214 -45.14 10.79 -0.28
CA LEU A 214 -45.23 10.09 0.99
C LEU A 214 -44.45 10.87 2.07
N PRO A 215 -44.70 10.61 3.36
CA PRO A 215 -43.84 11.13 4.42
C PRO A 215 -42.37 10.76 4.16
N ILE A 216 -41.50 11.77 4.23
CA ILE A 216 -40.07 11.62 4.00
C ILE A 216 -39.43 11.21 5.32
N ALA A 217 -38.50 10.26 5.27
CA ALA A 217 -37.68 9.88 6.41
C ALA A 217 -36.27 9.50 5.94
N VAL A 218 -35.26 9.81 6.74
CA VAL A 218 -33.88 9.36 6.53
C VAL A 218 -33.52 8.34 7.61
N SER A 219 -33.21 7.11 7.20
CA SER A 219 -32.71 6.10 8.13
C SER A 219 -31.30 6.47 8.59
N TYR A 220 -31.17 6.80 9.87
CA TYR A 220 -29.92 7.26 10.47
C TYR A 220 -29.33 6.19 11.39
N SER A 221 -28.23 5.55 10.96
CA SER A 221 -27.53 4.52 11.72
C SER A 221 -26.39 5.06 12.58
N GLY A 222 -26.12 6.38 12.51
CA GLY A 222 -24.96 7.02 13.16
C GLY A 222 -23.64 6.85 12.40
N GLY A 223 -23.65 6.17 11.25
CA GLY A 223 -22.48 6.02 10.39
C GLY A 223 -22.26 7.18 9.41
N LYS A 224 -21.05 7.25 8.84
CA LYS A 224 -20.64 8.28 7.87
C LYS A 224 -21.62 8.41 6.69
N ASP A 225 -22.09 7.29 6.15
CA ASP A 225 -22.93 7.25 4.95
C ASP A 225 -24.35 7.75 5.26
N SER A 226 -24.88 7.40 6.44
CA SER A 226 -26.17 7.89 6.91
C SER A 226 -26.15 9.38 7.27
N LEU A 227 -25.02 9.88 7.81
CA LEU A 227 -24.82 11.29 8.07
C LEU A 227 -24.70 12.09 6.78
N ALA A 228 -23.91 11.62 5.82
CA ALA A 228 -23.80 12.25 4.51
C ALA A 228 -25.15 12.33 3.80
N THR A 229 -25.94 11.24 3.85
CA THR A 229 -27.29 11.22 3.30
C THR A 229 -28.20 12.25 3.97
N LEU A 230 -28.21 12.30 5.31
CA LEU A 230 -29.01 13.28 6.06
C LEU A 230 -28.64 14.72 5.69
N LEU A 231 -27.35 15.04 5.65
CA LEU A 231 -26.86 16.38 5.30
C LEU A 231 -27.26 16.77 3.88
N LEU A 232 -27.14 15.87 2.90
CA LEU A 232 -27.55 16.10 1.51
C LEU A 232 -29.05 16.37 1.38
N VAL A 233 -29.88 15.66 2.15
CA VAL A 233 -31.35 15.87 2.17
C VAL A 233 -31.67 17.25 2.75
N LEU A 234 -31.05 17.64 3.87
CA LEU A 234 -31.22 18.96 4.47
C LEU A 234 -30.75 20.08 3.54
N GLU A 235 -29.60 19.90 2.87
CA GLU A 235 -29.07 20.85 1.88
C GLU A 235 -29.91 20.95 0.61
N ALA A 236 -30.70 19.92 0.28
CA ALA A 236 -31.70 19.96 -0.78
C ALA A 236 -32.96 20.76 -0.36
N GLY A 237 -33.02 21.27 0.87
CA GLY A 237 -34.16 22.02 1.39
C GLY A 237 -35.30 21.13 1.87
N ILE A 238 -35.05 19.83 2.04
CA ILE A 238 -36.04 18.84 2.44
C ILE A 238 -35.88 18.55 3.94
N ARG A 239 -37.00 18.48 4.66
CA ARG A 239 -37.02 18.13 6.08
C ARG A 239 -37.61 16.73 6.24
N PRO A 240 -36.77 15.70 6.45
CA PRO A 240 -37.18 14.32 6.68
C PRO A 240 -37.57 14.07 8.14
#